data_AF-A0AAN4YBC4-F1
#
_entry.id   AF-A0AAN4YBC4-F1
#
_cell.length_a   1.000
_cell.length_b   1.000
_cell.length_c   1.000
_cell.angle_alpha   90.00
_cell.angle_beta   90.00
_cell.angle_gamma   90.00
#
_symmetry.space_group_name_H-M   'P 1'
#
loop_
_entity.id
_entity.type
_entity.pdbx_description
1 polymer ?
#
loop_
_entity_poly.entity_id
_entity_poly.type
_entity_poly.pdbx_seq_one_letter_code
_entity_poly.pdbx_strand_id
1 'polypeptide(L)'
;MESLHDSQYQESKYVEWRSVFLLTGELLETVKQIGLESPVPWIVGECASNCLAVLVNPMHKLYGKVNKFLQKAPSWEPEKIPSYWIDKILLHEPELDDGYFEETNWLLDLLIKGLRTETVSYHAVQGSTTLITRAGIVSWIQSQIPALGGKEVPTFTAMAFSLYESSEQDRVMKWSGGSVAQAVENIAV
;
A
#
# COMPACT_ATOMS: atom_id res chain seq x y z
N MET A 1 -38.42 17.47 -3.25
CA MET A 1 -37.45 18.06 -4.21
C MET A 1 -36.12 17.31 -4.01
N GLU A 2 -36.16 16.00 -4.17
CA GLU A 2 -35.10 15.09 -3.69
C GLU A 2 -34.95 13.87 -4.62
N SER A 3 -35.40 14.01 -5.87
CA SER A 3 -35.42 12.92 -6.86
C SER A 3 -34.75 13.31 -8.19
N LEU A 4 -33.97 14.40 -8.21
CA LEU A 4 -33.36 14.94 -9.44
C LEU A 4 -31.82 14.99 -9.41
N HIS A 5 -31.16 14.65 -8.28
CA HIS A 5 -29.70 14.62 -8.22
C HIS A 5 -29.08 13.25 -8.55
N ASP A 6 -29.82 12.14 -8.40
CA ASP A 6 -29.30 10.80 -8.70
C ASP A 6 -29.37 10.41 -10.19
N SER A 7 -30.11 11.16 -11.01
CA SER A 7 -30.45 10.73 -12.37
C SER A 7 -29.47 11.16 -13.47
N GLN A 8 -28.43 11.94 -13.16
CA GLN A 8 -27.49 12.43 -14.18
C GLN A 8 -26.12 11.72 -14.21
N TYR A 9 -25.83 10.81 -13.28
CA TYR A 9 -24.51 10.13 -13.23
C TYR A 9 -24.50 8.71 -13.82
N GLN A 10 -25.66 8.16 -14.23
CA GLN A 10 -25.76 6.77 -14.71
C GLN A 10 -25.37 6.54 -16.18
N GLU A 11 -24.97 7.57 -16.94
CA GLU A 11 -24.64 7.44 -18.37
C GLU A 11 -23.14 7.56 -18.69
N SER A 12 -22.25 7.16 -17.78
CA SER A 12 -20.84 7.04 -18.13
C SER A 12 -20.61 5.83 -19.05
N LYS A 13 -20.11 6.08 -20.27
CA LYS A 13 -19.69 5.05 -21.25
C LYS A 13 -18.42 4.29 -20.82
N TYR A 14 -17.89 4.59 -19.65
CA TYR A 14 -16.67 4.01 -19.12
C TYR A 14 -16.95 2.66 -18.47
N VAL A 15 -16.37 1.57 -18.97
CA VAL A 15 -16.76 0.19 -18.58
C VAL A 15 -16.58 -0.05 -17.06
N GLU A 16 -15.65 0.67 -16.44
CA GLU A 16 -15.23 0.49 -15.05
C GLU A 16 -15.87 1.50 -14.09
N TRP A 17 -16.83 2.32 -14.55
CA TRP A 17 -17.43 3.39 -13.72
C TRP A 17 -18.01 2.88 -12.40
N ARG A 18 -18.52 1.64 -12.38
CA ARG A 18 -19.08 1.00 -11.19
C ARG A 18 -18.02 0.74 -10.13
N SER A 19 -16.86 0.22 -10.51
CA SER A 19 -15.77 -0.04 -9.57
C SER A 19 -15.18 1.26 -9.02
N VAL A 20 -15.06 2.30 -9.87
CA VAL A 20 -14.62 3.64 -9.42
C VAL A 20 -15.63 4.29 -8.48
N PHE A 21 -16.92 4.13 -8.76
CA PHE A 21 -17.98 4.62 -7.88
C PHE A 21 -17.97 3.90 -6.52
N LEU A 22 -17.80 2.57 -6.54
CA LEU A 22 -17.67 1.75 -5.34
C LEU A 22 -16.47 2.18 -4.49
N LEU A 23 -15.29 2.34 -5.12
CA LEU A 23 -14.08 2.84 -4.48
C LEU A 23 -14.31 4.19 -3.79
N THR A 24 -14.98 5.11 -4.48
CA THR A 24 -15.26 6.45 -3.94
C THR A 24 -16.24 6.37 -2.75
N GLY A 25 -17.23 5.47 -2.83
CA GLY A 25 -18.18 5.20 -1.76
C GLY A 25 -17.51 4.63 -0.50
N GLU A 26 -16.65 3.61 -0.66
CA GLU A 26 -15.91 3.00 0.46
C GLU A 26 -14.92 3.99 1.09
N LEU A 27 -14.23 4.80 0.27
CA LEU A 27 -13.38 5.88 0.78
C LEU A 27 -14.19 6.88 1.61
N LEU A 28 -15.34 7.33 1.08
CA LEU A 28 -16.22 8.26 1.78
C LEU A 28 -16.70 7.69 3.12
N GLU A 29 -17.14 6.43 3.13
CA GLU A 29 -17.59 5.76 4.35
C GLU A 29 -16.46 5.57 5.36
N THR A 30 -15.26 5.23 4.89
CA THR A 30 -14.04 5.15 5.72
C THR A 30 -13.73 6.49 6.37
N VAL A 31 -13.75 7.59 5.62
CA VAL A 31 -13.49 8.94 6.14
C VAL A 31 -14.57 9.37 7.14
N LYS A 32 -15.83 9.05 6.89
CA LYS A 32 -16.93 9.31 7.83
C LYS A 32 -16.75 8.57 9.15
N GLN A 33 -16.33 7.31 9.11
CA GLN A 33 -16.11 6.49 10.31
C GLN A 33 -14.92 6.96 11.14
N ILE A 34 -13.85 7.44 10.51
CA ILE A 34 -12.70 8.05 11.19
C ILE A 34 -13.12 9.38 11.85
N GLY A 35 -14.03 10.11 11.21
CA GLY A 35 -14.48 11.43 11.63
C GLY A 35 -13.53 12.53 11.15
N LEU A 36 -14.10 13.70 10.84
CA LEU A 36 -13.35 14.86 10.32
C LEU A 36 -12.63 15.66 11.40
N GLU A 37 -12.73 15.24 12.66
CA GLU A 37 -12.06 15.91 13.79
C GLU A 37 -10.55 15.59 13.85
N SER A 38 -10.12 14.51 13.21
CA SER A 38 -8.72 14.13 13.09
C SER A 38 -8.32 13.99 11.62
N PRO A 39 -7.07 14.30 11.25
CA PRO A 39 -6.61 14.12 9.88
C PRO A 39 -6.66 12.64 9.50
N VAL A 40 -7.25 12.35 8.34
CA VAL A 40 -7.33 11.00 7.80
C VAL A 40 -5.90 10.46 7.60
N PRO A 41 -5.59 9.23 8.06
CA PRO A 41 -4.28 8.64 7.83
C PRO A 41 -3.93 8.59 6.34
N TRP A 42 -2.73 9.05 5.97
CA TRP A 42 -2.31 9.22 4.58
C TRP A 42 -2.44 7.93 3.75
N ILE A 43 -2.19 6.77 4.37
CA ILE A 43 -2.36 5.44 3.76
C ILE A 43 -3.75 5.21 3.17
N VAL A 44 -4.81 5.83 3.72
CA VAL A 44 -6.18 5.71 3.18
C VAL A 44 -6.28 6.39 1.81
N GLY A 45 -5.75 7.61 1.70
CA GLY A 45 -5.74 8.36 0.45
C GLY A 45 -4.83 7.72 -0.61
N GLU A 46 -3.69 7.19 -0.19
CA GLU A 46 -2.78 6.46 -1.08
C GLU A 46 -3.36 5.14 -1.56
N CYS A 47 -3.99 4.37 -0.66
CA CYS A 47 -4.69 3.14 -1.05
C CYS A 47 -5.78 3.45 -2.06
N ALA A 48 -6.57 4.50 -1.85
CA ALA A 48 -7.60 4.92 -2.80
C ALA A 48 -7.02 5.32 -4.16
N SER A 49 -5.95 6.12 -4.16
CA SER A 49 -5.30 6.59 -5.40
C SER A 49 -4.67 5.44 -6.19
N ASN A 50 -3.98 4.53 -5.50
CA ASN A 50 -3.38 3.35 -6.12
C ASN A 50 -4.45 2.36 -6.63
N CYS A 51 -5.54 2.17 -5.89
CA CYS A 51 -6.68 1.37 -6.37
C CYS A 51 -7.35 2.03 -7.60
N LEU A 52 -7.51 3.34 -7.61
CA LEU A 52 -8.07 4.06 -8.75
C LEU A 52 -7.20 3.85 -10.01
N ALA A 53 -5.88 4.00 -9.89
CA ALA A 53 -4.93 3.77 -10.99
C ALA A 53 -5.02 2.34 -11.58
N VAL A 54 -5.28 1.35 -10.73
CA VAL A 54 -5.52 -0.04 -11.15
C VAL A 54 -6.88 -0.16 -11.84
N LEU A 55 -7.95 0.36 -11.24
CA LEU A 55 -9.31 0.24 -11.77
C LEU A 55 -9.48 0.92 -13.12
N VAL A 56 -8.72 1.98 -13.39
CA VAL A 56 -8.79 2.65 -14.70
C VAL A 56 -8.06 1.92 -15.82
N ASN A 57 -7.39 0.81 -15.49
CA ASN A 57 -6.69 -0.06 -16.43
C ASN A 57 -7.06 -1.54 -16.17
N PRO A 58 -8.07 -2.09 -16.85
CA PRO A 58 -8.48 -3.50 -16.68
C PRO A 58 -7.38 -4.54 -16.95
N MET A 59 -6.34 -4.16 -17.69
CA MET A 59 -5.20 -5.02 -18.00
C MET A 59 -4.11 -4.98 -16.91
N HIS A 60 -4.27 -4.15 -15.88
CA HIS A 60 -3.34 -4.09 -14.76
C HIS A 60 -3.36 -5.41 -13.99
N LYS A 61 -2.18 -5.91 -13.60
CA LYS A 61 -2.05 -7.21 -12.92
C LYS A 61 -2.84 -7.34 -11.61
N LEU A 62 -3.02 -6.22 -10.91
CA LEU A 62 -3.77 -6.15 -9.65
C LEU A 62 -5.28 -5.94 -9.82
N TYR A 63 -5.79 -5.84 -11.05
CA TYR A 63 -7.19 -5.49 -11.28
C TYR A 63 -8.17 -6.43 -10.55
N GLY A 64 -7.93 -7.74 -10.60
CA GLY A 64 -8.76 -8.71 -9.88
C GLY A 64 -8.62 -8.60 -8.36
N LYS A 65 -7.40 -8.43 -7.83
CA LYS A 65 -7.14 -8.23 -6.39
C LYS A 65 -7.81 -6.96 -5.84
N VAL A 66 -7.76 -5.84 -6.58
CA VAL A 66 -8.43 -4.58 -6.19
C VAL A 66 -9.94 -4.73 -6.19
N ASN A 67 -10.53 -5.37 -7.20
CA ASN A 67 -11.98 -5.62 -7.17
C ASN A 67 -12.40 -6.51 -6.01
N LYS A 68 -11.58 -7.52 -5.64
CA LYS A 68 -11.84 -8.36 -4.44
C LYS A 68 -11.70 -7.59 -3.14
N PHE A 69 -10.78 -6.62 -3.07
CA PHE A 69 -10.62 -5.74 -1.91
C PHE A 69 -11.89 -4.92 -1.67
N LEU A 70 -12.43 -4.28 -2.71
CA LEU A 70 -13.67 -3.49 -2.63
C LEU A 70 -14.90 -4.34 -2.25
N GLN A 71 -14.95 -5.58 -2.72
CA GLN A 71 -16.07 -6.47 -2.38
C GLN A 71 -16.07 -7.00 -0.93
N LYS A 72 -15.07 -6.64 -0.11
CA LYS A 72 -14.89 -7.22 1.23
C LYS A 72 -15.72 -6.52 2.31
N ALA A 73 -15.82 -5.20 2.29
CA ALA A 73 -16.45 -4.42 3.35
C ALA A 73 -16.87 -3.03 2.84
N PRO A 74 -17.91 -2.41 3.44
CA PRO A 74 -18.36 -1.07 3.04
C PRO A 74 -17.42 0.06 3.49
N SER A 75 -16.43 -0.24 4.33
CA SER A 75 -15.41 0.70 4.81
C SER A 75 -14.10 -0.02 5.11
N TRP A 76 -13.00 0.72 5.14
CA TRP A 76 -11.66 0.20 5.41
C TRP A 76 -11.23 0.49 6.83
N GLU A 77 -10.42 -0.43 7.38
CA GLU A 77 -9.72 -0.22 8.64
C GLU A 77 -8.27 0.17 8.30
N PRO A 78 -7.84 1.44 8.53
CA PRO A 78 -6.53 1.93 8.07
C PRO A 78 -5.35 1.06 8.52
N GLU A 79 -5.39 0.57 9.76
CA GLU A 79 -4.37 -0.30 10.35
C GLU A 79 -4.25 -1.67 9.64
N LYS A 80 -5.34 -2.12 9.01
CA LYS A 80 -5.40 -3.41 8.31
C LYS A 80 -5.03 -3.31 6.83
N ILE A 81 -5.01 -2.10 6.25
CA ILE A 81 -4.67 -1.90 4.83
C ILE A 81 -3.28 -2.50 4.51
N PRO A 82 -2.19 -2.17 5.23
CA PRO A 82 -0.87 -2.76 4.95
C PRO A 82 -0.86 -4.28 5.08
N SER A 83 -1.44 -4.80 6.17
CA SER A 83 -1.47 -6.24 6.46
C SER A 83 -2.24 -7.01 5.39
N TYR A 84 -3.34 -6.46 4.90
CA TYR A 84 -4.13 -7.06 3.82
C TYR A 84 -3.33 -7.18 2.53
N TRP A 85 -2.69 -6.09 2.08
CA TRP A 85 -1.96 -6.10 0.82
C TRP A 85 -0.69 -6.94 0.89
N ILE A 86 0.01 -6.95 2.03
CA ILE A 86 1.14 -7.86 2.28
C ILE A 86 0.71 -9.32 2.15
N ASP A 87 -0.40 -9.70 2.80
CA ASP A 87 -0.95 -11.04 2.67
C ASP A 87 -1.25 -11.36 1.19
N LYS A 88 -1.97 -10.48 0.49
CA LYS A 88 -2.43 -10.74 -0.88
C LYS A 88 -1.36 -10.68 -1.97
N ILE A 89 -0.23 -10.03 -1.73
CA ILE A 89 0.83 -9.85 -2.73
C ILE A 89 2.07 -10.66 -2.40
N LEU A 90 2.54 -10.66 -1.14
CA LEU A 90 3.77 -11.38 -0.78
C LEU A 90 3.53 -12.84 -0.39
N LEU A 91 2.35 -13.16 0.16
CA LEU A 91 2.05 -14.51 0.65
C LEU A 91 1.18 -15.34 -0.31
N HIS A 92 0.76 -14.78 -1.45
CA HIS A 92 -0.06 -15.44 -2.46
C HIS A 92 0.54 -15.24 -3.85
N GLU A 93 0.36 -16.22 -4.74
CA GLU A 93 0.82 -16.11 -6.12
C GLU A 93 0.08 -14.98 -6.88
N PRO A 94 0.72 -14.38 -7.90
CA PRO A 94 0.08 -13.44 -8.81
C PRO A 94 -1.12 -14.06 -9.55
N GLU A 95 -2.11 -13.23 -9.91
CA GLU A 95 -3.29 -13.73 -10.67
C GLU A 95 -3.00 -13.94 -12.17
N LEU A 96 -1.99 -13.25 -12.68
CA LEU A 96 -1.55 -13.28 -14.08
C LEU A 96 -0.06 -13.58 -14.12
N ASP A 97 0.37 -14.32 -15.14
CA ASP A 97 1.67 -15.00 -15.18
C ASP A 97 2.85 -14.15 -14.70
N ASP A 98 3.46 -13.29 -15.47
CA ASP A 98 4.57 -12.41 -15.08
C ASP A 98 4.25 -11.30 -14.03
N GLY A 99 3.21 -11.44 -13.20
CA GLY A 99 2.71 -10.38 -12.31
C GLY A 99 3.55 -10.10 -11.06
N TYR A 100 4.47 -10.99 -10.67
CA TYR A 100 5.17 -10.91 -9.38
C TYR A 100 5.82 -9.55 -9.12
N PHE A 101 6.64 -9.06 -10.06
CA PHE A 101 7.36 -7.79 -9.90
C PHE A 101 6.42 -6.59 -9.90
N GLU A 102 5.40 -6.57 -10.77
CA GLU A 102 4.45 -5.46 -10.86
C GLU A 102 3.61 -5.34 -9.58
N GLU A 103 3.03 -6.44 -9.11
CA GLU A 103 2.23 -6.46 -7.88
C GLU A 103 3.06 -6.04 -6.67
N THR A 104 4.29 -6.55 -6.61
CA THR A 104 5.25 -6.25 -5.56
C THR A 104 5.66 -4.77 -5.56
N ASN A 105 5.98 -4.21 -6.73
CA ASN A 105 6.33 -2.80 -6.88
C ASN A 105 5.16 -1.91 -6.44
N TRP A 106 3.93 -2.28 -6.79
CA TRP A 106 2.74 -1.57 -6.36
C TRP A 106 2.55 -1.63 -4.83
N LEU A 107 2.77 -2.78 -4.20
CA LEU A 107 2.70 -2.92 -2.74
C LEU A 107 3.70 -1.99 -2.06
N LEU A 108 4.95 -2.01 -2.52
CA LEU A 108 6.01 -1.20 -1.94
C LEU A 108 5.72 0.29 -2.11
N ASP A 109 5.27 0.70 -3.29
CA ASP A 109 4.84 2.07 -3.54
C ASP A 109 3.72 2.52 -2.59
N LEU A 110 2.71 1.67 -2.38
CA LEU A 110 1.64 1.92 -1.41
C LEU A 110 2.19 2.09 0.01
N LEU A 111 3.06 1.18 0.46
CA LEU A 111 3.62 1.23 1.81
C LEU A 111 4.47 2.48 2.00
N ILE A 112 5.34 2.83 1.06
CA ILE A 112 6.23 3.98 1.15
C ILE A 112 5.46 5.28 1.13
N LYS A 113 4.52 5.42 0.19
CA LYS A 113 3.69 6.62 0.13
C LYS A 113 2.84 6.73 1.38
N GLY A 114 2.33 5.62 1.90
CA GLY A 114 1.63 5.55 3.19
C GLY A 114 2.45 6.01 4.41
N LEU A 115 3.79 5.98 4.33
CA LEU A 115 4.68 6.47 5.37
C LEU A 115 4.91 7.99 5.32
N ARG A 116 4.53 8.66 4.23
CA ARG A 116 4.65 10.13 4.08
C ARG A 116 3.63 10.83 4.99
N THR A 117 4.02 10.99 6.24
CA THR A 117 3.33 11.83 7.23
C THR A 117 4.22 13.04 7.51
N GLU A 118 3.77 14.25 7.17
CA GLU A 118 4.45 15.49 7.61
C GLU A 118 4.15 15.79 9.09
N THR A 119 3.16 15.14 9.68
CA THR A 119 3.02 15.07 11.14
C THR A 119 3.92 13.95 11.66
N VAL A 120 5.07 14.34 12.21
CA VAL A 120 5.88 13.47 13.07
C VAL A 120 4.97 12.94 14.18
N SER A 121 4.40 11.75 13.98
CA SER A 121 3.37 11.17 14.83
C SER A 121 3.64 9.68 14.93
N TYR A 122 3.83 9.23 16.16
CA TYR A 122 4.24 7.90 16.62
C TYR A 122 3.73 6.70 15.78
N HIS A 123 2.57 6.82 15.13
CA HIS A 123 1.99 5.81 14.25
C HIS A 123 2.85 5.46 13.02
N ALA A 124 3.49 6.42 12.35
CA ALA A 124 4.34 6.13 11.19
C ALA A 124 5.60 5.35 11.60
N VAL A 125 6.19 5.77 12.72
CA VAL A 125 7.34 5.09 13.33
C VAL A 125 7.00 3.67 13.73
N GLN A 126 5.81 3.46 14.30
CA GLN A 126 5.29 2.13 14.61
C GLN A 126 4.98 1.30 13.35
N GLY A 127 4.52 1.93 12.26
CA GLY A 127 4.26 1.32 10.96
C GLY A 127 5.52 0.72 10.32
N SER A 128 6.58 1.53 10.14
CA SER A 128 7.87 1.06 9.61
C SER A 128 8.49 -0.02 10.49
N THR A 129 8.43 0.14 11.82
CA THR A 129 8.85 -0.89 12.77
C THR A 129 8.10 -2.20 12.57
N THR A 130 6.80 -2.14 12.27
CA THR A 130 5.96 -3.33 12.04
C THR A 130 6.30 -3.98 10.70
N LEU A 131 6.48 -3.21 9.63
CA LEU A 131 6.91 -3.75 8.33
C LEU A 131 8.27 -4.46 8.43
N ILE A 132 9.20 -3.91 9.21
CA ILE A 132 10.49 -4.55 9.47
C ILE A 132 10.34 -5.81 10.34
N THR A 133 9.72 -5.69 11.51
CA THR A 133 9.76 -6.76 12.53
C THR A 133 8.71 -7.85 12.34
N ARG A 134 7.63 -7.58 11.61
CA ARG A 134 6.53 -8.55 11.37
C ARG A 134 6.46 -9.02 9.93
N ALA A 135 6.65 -8.12 8.97
CA ALA A 135 6.62 -8.49 7.56
C ALA A 135 8.02 -8.84 7.00
N GLY A 136 9.10 -8.59 7.75
CA GLY A 136 10.46 -8.92 7.31
C GLY A 136 10.89 -8.16 6.05
N ILE A 137 10.32 -6.96 5.82
CA ILE A 137 10.35 -6.31 4.52
C ILE A 137 11.78 -5.99 4.04
N VAL A 138 12.69 -5.63 4.95
CA VAL A 138 14.09 -5.32 4.58
C VAL A 138 14.83 -6.56 4.10
N SER A 139 14.66 -7.69 4.79
CA SER A 139 15.26 -8.96 4.37
C SER A 139 14.69 -9.44 3.05
N TRP A 140 13.39 -9.19 2.83
CA TRP A 140 12.75 -9.48 1.55
C TRP A 140 13.26 -8.55 0.44
N ILE A 141 13.39 -7.24 0.66
CA ILE A 141 14.01 -6.30 -0.31
C ILE A 141 15.43 -6.77 -0.66
N GLN A 142 16.23 -7.13 0.34
CA GLN A 142 17.58 -7.62 0.13
C GLN A 142 17.62 -8.86 -0.78
N SER A 143 16.67 -9.78 -0.61
CA SER A 143 16.61 -11.00 -1.42
C SER A 143 16.12 -10.76 -2.85
N GLN A 144 15.39 -9.67 -3.10
CA GLN A 144 14.93 -9.30 -4.44
C GLN A 144 16.00 -8.63 -5.29
N ILE A 145 16.93 -7.88 -4.69
CA ILE A 145 17.93 -7.09 -5.43
C ILE A 145 18.67 -7.88 -6.53
N PRO A 146 19.14 -9.13 -6.31
CA PRO A 146 19.81 -9.90 -7.35
C PRO A 146 18.92 -10.24 -8.56
N ALA A 147 17.60 -10.23 -8.38
CA ALA A 147 16.61 -10.58 -9.39
C ALA A 147 16.00 -9.34 -10.10
N LEU A 148 16.23 -8.14 -9.58
CA LEU A 148 15.68 -6.90 -10.13
C LEU A 148 16.48 -6.37 -11.32
N GLY A 149 15.80 -5.69 -12.24
CA GLY A 149 16.47 -4.96 -13.32
C GLY A 149 17.18 -3.71 -12.77
N GLY A 150 18.26 -3.27 -13.42
CA GLY A 150 19.07 -2.14 -12.95
C GLY A 150 18.33 -0.79 -12.79
N LYS A 151 17.13 -0.65 -13.37
CA LYS A 151 16.27 0.53 -13.18
C LYS A 151 15.46 0.52 -11.88
N GLU A 152 15.25 -0.65 -11.28
CA GLU A 152 14.38 -0.84 -10.12
C GLU A 152 15.18 -0.83 -8.81
N VAL A 153 16.45 -1.28 -8.86
CA VAL A 153 17.36 -1.33 -7.70
C VAL A 153 17.41 0.00 -6.93
N PRO A 154 17.57 1.19 -7.54
CA PRO A 154 17.63 2.44 -6.79
C PRO A 154 16.36 2.73 -6.00
N THR A 155 15.19 2.37 -6.55
CA THR A 155 13.92 2.53 -5.87
C THR A 155 13.90 1.66 -4.63
N PHE A 156 14.19 0.35 -4.76
CA PHE A 156 14.23 -0.62 -3.66
C PHE A 156 15.22 -0.24 -2.55
N THR A 157 16.40 0.22 -2.93
CA THR A 157 17.41 0.76 -2.00
C THR A 157 16.83 1.93 -1.21
N ALA A 158 16.23 2.93 -1.89
CA ALA A 158 15.60 4.05 -1.22
C ALA A 158 14.46 3.62 -0.27
N MET A 159 13.71 2.56 -0.61
CA MET A 159 12.68 2.00 0.28
C MET A 159 13.28 1.43 1.56
N ALA A 160 14.30 0.58 1.43
CA ALA A 160 14.96 -0.05 2.58
C ALA A 160 15.51 1.01 3.54
N PHE A 161 16.11 2.07 2.98
CA PHE A 161 16.58 3.22 3.76
C PHE A 161 15.45 3.96 4.47
N SER A 162 14.41 4.35 3.75
CA SER A 162 13.30 5.13 4.33
C SER A 162 12.56 4.34 5.42
N LEU A 163 12.35 3.03 5.21
CA LEU A 163 11.76 2.13 6.20
C LEU A 163 12.63 2.02 7.45
N TYR A 164 13.94 1.88 7.27
CA TYR A 164 14.86 1.83 8.40
C TYR A 164 14.86 3.16 9.15
N GLU A 165 15.15 4.29 8.49
CA GLU A 165 15.25 5.61 9.09
C GLU A 165 14.00 5.99 9.90
N SER A 166 12.81 5.68 9.38
CA SER A 166 11.55 6.01 10.05
C SER A 166 11.14 5.02 11.16
N SER A 167 11.87 3.94 11.42
CA SER A 167 11.51 2.92 12.43
C SER A 167 12.04 3.18 13.84
N GLU A 168 11.48 2.49 14.84
CA GLU A 168 11.99 2.44 16.22
C GLU A 168 13.27 1.60 16.27
N GLN A 169 14.41 2.26 16.08
CA GLN A 169 15.71 1.60 15.94
C GLN A 169 16.06 0.66 17.09
N ASP A 170 15.81 1.05 18.34
CA ASP A 170 16.08 0.20 19.51
C ASP A 170 15.29 -1.11 19.46
N ARG A 171 14.04 -1.04 19.02
CA ARG A 171 13.16 -2.20 18.91
C ARG A 171 13.55 -3.08 17.73
N VAL A 172 13.88 -2.48 16.59
CA VAL A 172 14.39 -3.20 15.41
C VAL A 172 15.69 -3.91 15.76
N MET A 173 16.65 -3.22 16.39
CA MET A 173 17.93 -3.78 16.82
C MET A 173 17.74 -4.95 17.79
N LYS A 174 16.85 -4.82 18.77
CA LYS A 174 16.54 -5.90 19.71
C LYS A 174 15.94 -7.13 19.03
N TRP A 175 15.12 -6.93 17.99
CA TRP A 175 14.51 -8.03 17.24
C TRP A 175 15.49 -8.69 16.24
N SER A 176 16.26 -7.89 15.51
CA SER A 176 17.11 -8.36 14.41
C SER A 176 18.53 -8.71 14.82
N GLY A 177 18.98 -8.30 16.01
CA GLY A 177 20.38 -8.40 16.43
C GLY A 177 21.35 -7.64 15.52
N GLY A 178 20.92 -6.51 14.93
CA GLY A 178 21.71 -5.71 14.00
C GLY A 178 21.70 -6.16 12.53
N SER A 179 21.13 -7.33 12.21
CA SER A 179 21.11 -7.83 10.82
C SER A 179 20.36 -6.93 9.83
N VAL A 180 19.28 -6.25 10.27
CA VAL A 180 18.53 -5.29 9.44
C VAL A 180 19.39 -4.06 9.09
N ALA A 181 20.14 -3.52 10.04
CA ALA A 181 21.03 -2.37 9.79
C ALA A 181 22.12 -2.75 8.77
N GLN A 182 22.75 -3.91 8.96
CA GLN A 182 23.76 -4.42 8.02
C GLN A 182 23.17 -4.69 6.63
N ALA A 183 21.93 -5.20 6.55
CA ALA A 183 21.26 -5.39 5.28
C ALA A 183 21.05 -4.06 4.55
N VAL A 184 20.54 -3.03 5.23
CA VAL A 184 20.35 -1.69 4.65
C VAL A 184 21.66 -1.09 4.15
N GLU A 185 22.74 -1.21 4.94
CA GLU A 185 24.08 -0.77 4.51
C GLU A 185 24.56 -1.51 3.27
N ASN A 186 24.40 -2.84 3.21
CA ASN A 186 24.84 -3.65 2.06
C ASN A 186 24.03 -3.37 0.79
N ILE A 187 22.78 -2.91 0.93
CA ILE A 187 21.89 -2.53 -0.18
C ILE A 187 22.25 -1.15 -0.76
N ALA A 188 22.98 -0.33 0.02
CA ALA A 188 23.37 1.03 -0.33
C ALA A 188 24.61 1.14 -1.23
N VAL A 189 25.39 0.06 -1.31
CA VAL A 189 26.70 -0.04 -1.96
C VAL A 189 26.55 -0.61 -3.35
#